data_AF-A0A5C4X8X4-F1
#
_entry.id   AF-A0A5C4X8X4-F1
#
_cell.length_a   1.000
_cell.length_b   1.000
_cell.length_c   1.000
_cell.angle_alpha   90.00
_cell.angle_beta   90.00
_cell.angle_gamma   90.00
#
_symmetry.space_group_name_H-M   'P 1'
#
loop_
_entity.id
_entity.type
_entity.pdbx_description
1 polymer ?
#
loop_
_entity_poly.entity_id
_entity_poly.type
_entity_poly.pdbx_seq_one_letter_code
_entity_poly.pdbx_strand_id
1 'polypeptide(L)'
;DFWSLFEASTCAVERRRALFFALLAEQRPQREILSLSRYSRVTAYHLLGRYREQGLAALQDGRQSNRGAPTLLTPAEQQRLAAQLHDDFERGIVWEGKQVQTWIQQEFGKDVYLGRTYEFMRAAGFSPQKPRPQHVKGDEEAKEVFRTKG
;
A
#
# COMPACT_ATOMS: atom_id res chain seq x y z
N ASP A 1 -23.07 -13.97 24.96
CA ASP A 1 -24.34 -13.94 24.19
C ASP A 1 -24.17 -13.01 22.98
N PHE A 2 -24.81 -13.31 21.85
CA PHE A 2 -24.65 -12.55 20.60
C PHE A 2 -25.36 -11.20 20.64
N TRP A 3 -26.51 -11.10 21.32
CA TRP A 3 -27.19 -9.80 21.50
C TRP A 3 -26.36 -8.84 22.35
N SER A 4 -25.76 -9.33 23.43
CA SER A 4 -24.82 -8.53 24.22
C SER A 4 -23.65 -8.01 23.37
N LEU A 5 -23.11 -8.82 22.45
CA LEU A 5 -22.04 -8.40 21.54
C LEU A 5 -22.54 -7.37 20.51
N PHE A 6 -23.76 -7.53 20.00
CA PHE A 6 -24.38 -6.56 19.09
C PHE A 6 -24.56 -5.19 19.75
N GLU A 7 -24.98 -5.17 21.02
CA GLU A 7 -25.20 -3.94 21.77
C GLU A 7 -23.89 -3.25 22.15
N ALA A 8 -22.91 -4.01 22.63
CA ALA A 8 -21.63 -3.50 23.11
C ALA A 8 -20.66 -3.09 21.98
N SER A 9 -20.74 -3.72 20.80
CA SER A 9 -19.78 -3.49 19.72
C SER A 9 -20.00 -2.15 19.02
N THR A 10 -18.91 -1.38 18.93
CA THR A 10 -18.83 -0.13 18.12
C THR A 10 -18.37 -0.40 16.69
N CYS A 11 -17.85 -1.60 16.40
CA CYS A 11 -17.41 -1.97 15.06
C CYS A 11 -18.60 -2.44 14.22
N ALA A 12 -18.91 -1.71 13.15
CA ALA A 12 -20.06 -2.01 12.28
C ALA A 12 -20.03 -3.44 11.69
N VAL A 13 -18.84 -3.99 11.41
CA VAL A 13 -18.69 -5.35 10.88
C VAL A 13 -19.02 -6.38 11.95
N GLU A 14 -18.44 -6.25 13.14
CA GLU A 14 -18.66 -7.17 14.25
C GLU A 14 -20.11 -7.12 14.72
N ARG A 15 -20.67 -5.92 14.86
CA ARG A 15 -22.08 -5.71 15.19
C ARG A 15 -23.00 -6.42 14.20
N ARG A 16 -22.79 -6.27 12.89
CA ARG A 16 -23.62 -6.94 11.88
C ARG A 16 -23.50 -8.47 11.94
N ARG A 17 -22.31 -9.00 12.20
CA ARG A 17 -22.12 -10.45 12.36
C ARG A 17 -22.77 -10.96 13.65
N ALA A 18 -22.67 -10.21 14.75
CA ALA A 18 -23.36 -10.52 15.99
C ALA A 18 -24.89 -10.58 15.80
N LEU A 19 -25.48 -9.60 15.10
CA LEU A 19 -26.90 -9.63 14.72
C LEU A 19 -27.25 -10.90 13.93
N PHE A 20 -26.45 -11.25 12.92
CA PHE A 20 -26.67 -12.46 12.11
C PHE A 20 -26.69 -13.73 12.97
N PHE A 21 -25.73 -13.90 13.88
CA PHE A 21 -25.66 -15.06 14.76
C PHE A 21 -26.73 -15.06 15.86
N ALA A 22 -27.15 -13.89 16.35
CA ALA A 22 -28.25 -13.77 17.29
C ALA A 22 -29.57 -14.25 16.67
N LEU A 23 -29.88 -13.79 15.45
CA LEU A 23 -31.09 -14.23 14.72
C LEU A 23 -31.05 -15.74 14.37
N LEU A 24 -29.86 -16.28 14.09
CA LEU A 24 -29.67 -17.73 13.91
C LEU A 24 -29.93 -18.52 15.20
N ALA A 25 -29.43 -18.03 16.34
CA ALA A 25 -29.64 -18.68 17.63
C ALA A 25 -31.12 -18.70 18.04
N GLU A 26 -31.88 -17.67 17.64
CA GLU A 26 -33.33 -17.61 17.76
C GLU A 26 -34.09 -18.48 16.75
N GLN A 27 -33.39 -19.20 15.87
CA GLN A 27 -33.98 -20.06 14.83
C GLN A 27 -34.92 -19.30 13.88
N ARG A 28 -34.63 -18.01 13.62
CA ARG A 28 -35.39 -17.20 12.67
C ARG A 28 -35.30 -17.78 11.26
N PRO A 29 -36.32 -17.57 10.40
CA PRO A 29 -36.29 -18.09 9.05
C PRO A 29 -35.16 -17.45 8.23
N GLN A 30 -34.44 -18.26 7.45
CA GLN A 30 -33.25 -17.82 6.71
C GLN A 30 -33.48 -16.56 5.86
N ARG A 31 -34.65 -16.42 5.22
CA ARG A 31 -35.01 -15.23 4.43
C ARG A 31 -34.98 -13.93 5.25
N GLU A 32 -35.43 -14.00 6.49
CA GLU A 32 -35.51 -12.88 7.42
C GLU A 32 -34.11 -12.53 7.93
N ILE A 33 -33.33 -13.55 8.32
CA ILE A 33 -31.93 -13.40 8.72
C ILE A 33 -31.12 -12.67 7.65
N LEU A 34 -31.21 -13.11 6.40
CA LEU A 34 -30.46 -12.49 5.29
C LEU A 34 -30.95 -11.07 4.97
N SER A 35 -32.27 -10.83 5.06
CA SER A 35 -32.86 -9.51 4.87
C SER A 35 -32.38 -8.51 5.94
N LEU A 36 -32.43 -8.90 7.22
CA LEU A 36 -32.05 -8.03 8.34
C LEU A 36 -30.53 -7.83 8.44
N SER A 37 -29.75 -8.89 8.26
CA SER A 37 -28.28 -8.81 8.31
C SER A 37 -27.66 -8.21 7.04
N ARG A 38 -28.43 -8.11 5.95
CA ARG A 38 -27.97 -7.66 4.62
C ARG A 38 -26.85 -8.53 4.02
N TYR A 39 -26.71 -9.77 4.48
CA TYR A 39 -25.78 -10.72 3.88
C TYR A 39 -26.40 -11.44 2.69
N SER A 40 -25.57 -11.70 1.68
CA SER A 40 -25.92 -12.68 0.64
C SER A 40 -25.83 -14.10 1.22
N ARG A 41 -26.45 -15.06 0.54
CA ARG A 41 -26.35 -16.49 0.88
C ARG A 41 -24.91 -16.98 0.94
N VAL A 42 -24.08 -16.53 -0.01
CA VAL A 42 -22.66 -16.90 -0.10
C VAL A 42 -21.88 -16.37 1.11
N THR A 43 -22.07 -15.08 1.44
CA THR A 43 -21.41 -14.49 2.62
C THR A 43 -21.85 -15.16 3.91
N ALA A 44 -23.14 -15.46 4.07
CA ALA A 44 -23.66 -16.16 5.23
C ALA A 44 -23.03 -17.56 5.39
N TYR A 45 -22.87 -18.31 4.29
CA TYR A 45 -22.20 -19.61 4.30
C TYR A 45 -20.73 -19.50 4.75
N HIS A 46 -19.98 -18.54 4.21
CA HIS A 46 -18.60 -18.30 4.64
C HIS A 46 -18.50 -17.87 6.10
N LEU A 47 -19.43 -17.05 6.59
CA LEU A 47 -19.48 -16.64 8.00
C LEU A 47 -19.74 -17.83 8.93
N LEU A 48 -20.66 -18.72 8.56
CA LEU A 48 -20.91 -19.96 9.29
C LEU A 48 -19.66 -20.85 9.33
N GLY A 49 -18.97 -21.01 8.20
CA GLY A 49 -17.70 -21.76 8.14
C GLY A 49 -16.65 -21.17 9.08
N ARG A 50 -16.39 -19.86 8.97
CA ARG A 50 -15.44 -19.16 9.86
C ARG A 50 -15.79 -19.30 11.33
N TYR A 51 -17.08 -19.21 11.68
CA TYR A 51 -17.50 -19.36 13.07
C TYR A 51 -17.30 -20.79 13.59
N ARG A 52 -17.52 -21.81 12.76
CA ARG A 52 -17.22 -23.20 13.13
C ARG A 52 -15.73 -23.43 13.41
N GLU A 53 -14.86 -22.74 12.67
CA GLU A 53 -13.41 -22.85 12.82
C GLU A 53 -12.85 -22.00 13.97
N GLN A 54 -13.36 -20.78 14.16
CA GLN A 54 -12.73 -19.75 14.99
C GLN A 54 -13.61 -19.28 16.16
N GLY A 55 -14.85 -19.76 16.25
CA GLY A 55 -15.81 -19.34 17.26
C GLY A 55 -16.08 -17.83 17.21
N LEU A 56 -16.17 -17.20 18.38
CA LEU A 56 -16.46 -15.77 18.51
C LEU A 56 -15.43 -14.87 17.79
N ALA A 57 -14.19 -15.31 17.64
CA ALA A 57 -13.17 -14.53 16.93
C ALA A 57 -13.55 -14.28 15.45
N ALA A 58 -14.37 -15.15 14.84
CA ALA A 58 -14.88 -14.96 13.47
C ALA A 58 -15.74 -13.69 13.31
N LEU A 59 -16.28 -13.15 14.41
CA LEU A 59 -17.14 -11.97 14.37
C LEU A 59 -16.30 -10.68 14.27
N GLN A 60 -15.05 -10.68 14.71
CA GLN A 60 -14.19 -9.49 14.70
C GLN A 60 -13.81 -9.00 13.30
N ASP A 61 -13.62 -7.70 13.13
CA ASP A 61 -13.09 -7.14 11.88
C ASP A 61 -11.58 -7.37 11.76
N GLY A 62 -11.20 -8.43 11.04
CA GLY A 62 -9.80 -8.78 10.79
C GLY A 62 -9.07 -7.86 9.80
N ARG A 63 -9.70 -6.82 9.23
CA ARG A 63 -9.01 -5.95 8.25
C ARG A 63 -7.78 -5.24 8.83
N GLN A 64 -7.82 -4.89 10.12
CA GLN A 64 -6.71 -4.23 10.79
C GLN A 64 -5.54 -5.19 11.07
N SER A 65 -5.83 -6.47 11.28
CA SER A 65 -4.82 -7.51 11.53
C SER A 65 -4.33 -8.20 10.26
N ASN A 66 -5.04 -8.05 9.14
CA ASN A 66 -4.60 -8.50 7.82
C ASN A 66 -3.36 -7.70 7.40
N ARG A 67 -2.18 -8.22 7.75
CA ARG A 67 -0.93 -7.86 7.08
C ARG A 67 -1.15 -8.19 5.62
N GLY A 68 -1.28 -7.18 4.76
CA GLY A 68 -1.47 -7.36 3.33
C GLY A 68 -0.35 -8.19 2.69
N ALA A 69 -0.31 -8.23 1.36
CA ALA A 69 0.80 -8.87 0.67
C ALA A 69 2.16 -8.36 1.22
N PRO A 70 3.15 -9.24 1.43
CA PRO A 70 4.45 -8.85 1.95
C PRO A 70 5.07 -7.74 1.08
N THR A 71 5.81 -6.83 1.71
CA THR A 71 6.56 -5.81 0.98
C THR A 71 7.62 -6.48 0.12
N LEU A 72 7.82 -6.01 -1.12
CA LEU A 72 8.78 -6.60 -2.06
C LEU A 72 10.22 -6.56 -1.50
N LEU A 73 10.58 -5.45 -0.87
CA LEU A 73 11.79 -5.33 -0.07
C LEU A 73 11.46 -5.51 1.40
N THR A 74 12.28 -6.29 2.09
CA THR A 74 12.33 -6.35 3.54
C THR A 74 12.86 -5.02 4.09
N PRO A 75 12.64 -4.71 5.38
CA PRO A 75 13.21 -3.51 5.99
C PRO A 75 14.74 -3.42 5.85
N ALA A 76 15.45 -4.55 5.98
CA ALA A 76 16.90 -4.60 5.86
C ALA A 76 17.39 -4.34 4.43
N GLU A 77 16.71 -4.91 3.43
CA GLU A 77 17.01 -4.65 2.01
C GLU A 77 16.72 -3.20 1.63
N GLN A 78 15.62 -2.63 2.13
CA GLN A 78 15.30 -1.21 1.93
C GLN A 78 16.36 -0.30 2.55
N GLN A 79 16.89 -0.65 3.73
CA GLN A 79 17.99 0.08 4.36
C GLN A 79 19.29 -0.02 3.57
N ARG A 80 19.63 -1.20 3.05
CA ARG A 80 20.80 -1.37 2.16
C ARG A 80 20.68 -0.53 0.89
N LEU A 81 19.51 -0.55 0.25
CA LEU A 81 19.25 0.31 -0.91
C LEU A 81 19.39 1.79 -0.55
N ALA A 82 18.85 2.22 0.59
CA ALA A 82 18.96 3.60 1.03
C ALA A 82 20.41 4.04 1.29
N ALA A 83 21.22 3.19 1.93
CA ALA A 83 22.64 3.44 2.15
C ALA A 83 23.39 3.59 0.83
N GLN A 84 23.20 2.65 -0.11
CA GLN A 84 23.85 2.71 -1.42
C GLN A 84 23.46 3.99 -2.19
N LEU A 85 22.17 4.34 -2.21
CA LEU A 85 21.70 5.56 -2.88
C LEU A 85 22.31 6.82 -2.25
N HIS A 86 22.50 6.84 -0.92
CA HIS A 86 23.09 7.97 -0.23
C HIS A 86 24.59 8.10 -0.51
N ASP A 87 25.34 7.01 -0.41
CA ASP A 87 26.79 6.98 -0.69
C ASP A 87 27.09 7.45 -2.12
N ASP A 88 26.26 7.04 -3.09
CA ASP A 88 26.38 7.47 -4.48
C ASP A 88 25.95 8.93 -4.67
N PHE A 89 24.90 9.37 -3.97
CA PHE A 89 24.47 10.76 -4.02
C PHE A 89 25.53 11.72 -3.46
N GLU A 90 26.21 11.36 -2.37
CA GLU A 90 27.34 12.13 -1.82
C GLU A 90 28.51 12.25 -2.81
N ARG A 91 28.66 11.27 -3.71
CA ARG A 91 29.63 11.28 -4.81
C ARG A 91 29.12 12.03 -6.06
N GLY A 92 27.92 12.59 -6.01
CA GLY A 92 27.29 13.30 -7.13
C GLY A 92 26.63 12.38 -8.17
N ILE A 93 26.44 11.09 -7.87
CA ILE A 93 25.80 10.11 -8.74
C ILE A 93 24.31 10.05 -8.41
N VAL A 94 23.45 10.31 -9.41
CA VAL A 94 22.00 10.23 -9.27
C VAL A 94 21.47 9.01 -10.00
N TRP A 95 20.62 8.23 -9.33
CA TRP A 95 20.05 7.02 -9.91
C TRP A 95 18.70 7.27 -10.57
N GLU A 96 18.51 6.69 -11.74
CA GLU A 96 17.21 6.51 -12.37
C GLU A 96 16.54 5.21 -11.90
N GLY A 97 15.22 5.11 -12.06
CA GLY A 97 14.45 3.93 -11.65
C GLY A 97 14.96 2.61 -12.25
N LYS A 98 15.46 2.63 -13.49
CA LYS A 98 16.03 1.44 -14.14
C LYS A 98 17.35 0.97 -13.49
N GLN A 99 18.16 1.91 -12.98
CA GLN A 99 19.37 1.59 -12.24
C GLN A 99 19.02 0.93 -10.90
N VAL A 100 18.03 1.48 -10.19
CA VAL A 100 17.48 0.86 -8.97
C VAL A 100 16.96 -0.55 -9.25
N GLN A 101 16.22 -0.77 -10.33
CA GLN A 101 15.71 -2.08 -10.71
C GLN A 101 16.85 -3.09 -10.93
N THR A 102 17.85 -2.68 -11.71
CA THR A 102 19.02 -3.51 -12.02
C THR A 102 19.78 -3.87 -10.76
N TRP A 103 20.01 -2.90 -9.88
CA TRP A 103 20.73 -3.12 -8.64
C TRP A 103 19.96 -4.02 -7.67
N ILE A 104 18.65 -3.84 -7.51
CA ILE A 104 17.80 -4.73 -6.69
C ILE A 104 17.87 -6.18 -7.21
N GLN A 105 17.87 -6.35 -8.53
CA GLN A 105 18.02 -7.68 -9.12
C GLN A 105 19.41 -8.27 -8.84
N GLN A 106 20.47 -7.46 -8.92
CA GLN A 106 21.84 -7.90 -8.68
C GLN A 106 22.10 -8.25 -7.21
N GLU A 107 21.66 -7.40 -6.28
CA GLU A 107 21.95 -7.56 -4.85
C GLU A 107 21.00 -8.52 -4.14
N PHE A 108 19.72 -8.56 -4.54
CA PHE A 108 18.68 -9.31 -3.83
C PHE A 108 18.03 -10.41 -4.69
N GLY A 109 18.32 -10.47 -5.99
CA GLY A 109 17.71 -11.45 -6.91
C GLY A 109 16.21 -11.24 -7.14
N LYS A 110 15.72 -9.99 -6.99
CA LYS A 110 14.30 -9.66 -7.02
C LYS A 110 13.91 -8.82 -8.24
N ASP A 111 12.96 -9.35 -9.02
CA ASP A 111 12.33 -8.60 -10.09
C ASP A 111 11.30 -7.62 -9.52
N VAL A 112 11.54 -6.33 -9.73
CA VAL A 112 10.62 -5.26 -9.31
C VAL A 112 10.13 -4.48 -10.51
N TYR A 113 8.85 -4.10 -10.51
CA TYR A 113 8.32 -3.19 -11.54
C TYR A 113 8.95 -1.80 -11.42
N LEU A 114 9.18 -1.14 -12.56
CA LEU A 114 9.75 0.22 -12.60
C LEU A 114 8.95 1.23 -11.75
N GLY A 115 7.62 1.10 -11.64
CA GLY A 115 6.84 1.97 -10.76
C GLY A 115 7.24 1.85 -9.28
N ARG A 116 7.62 0.64 -8.84
CA ARG A 116 7.99 0.36 -7.45
C ARG A 116 9.36 0.93 -7.09
N THR A 117 10.27 1.11 -8.05
CA THR A 117 11.58 1.70 -7.76
C THR A 117 11.46 3.12 -7.24
N TYR A 118 10.52 3.91 -7.77
CA TYR A 118 10.25 5.26 -7.27
C TYR A 118 9.61 5.28 -5.87
N GLU A 119 8.90 4.23 -5.48
CA GLU A 119 8.45 4.06 -4.10
C GLU A 119 9.63 3.78 -3.16
N PHE A 120 10.56 2.91 -3.57
CA PHE A 120 11.76 2.61 -2.79
C PHE A 120 12.70 3.80 -2.66
N MET A 121 12.89 4.59 -3.73
CA MET A 121 13.66 5.83 -3.70
C MET A 121 13.03 6.85 -2.74
N ARG A 122 11.70 7.01 -2.77
CA ARG A 122 10.98 7.87 -1.81
C ARG A 122 11.13 7.39 -0.38
N ALA A 123 11.05 6.07 -0.15
CA ALA A 123 11.29 5.47 1.16
C ALA A 123 12.74 5.65 1.63
N ALA A 124 13.69 5.80 0.72
CA ALA A 124 15.08 6.17 1.00
C ALA A 124 15.30 7.69 1.18
N GLY A 125 14.25 8.51 1.13
CA GLY A 125 14.34 9.96 1.32
C GLY A 125 14.58 10.78 0.05
N PHE A 126 14.63 10.15 -1.12
CA PHE A 126 14.81 10.84 -2.40
C PHE A 126 13.46 11.28 -2.99
N SER A 127 13.39 12.51 -3.48
CA SER A 127 12.25 13.02 -4.25
C SER A 127 12.58 13.04 -5.75
N PRO A 128 11.62 12.74 -6.65
CA PRO A 128 11.83 12.93 -8.08
C PRO A 128 12.14 14.40 -8.38
N GLN A 129 13.39 14.70 -8.71
CA GLN A 129 13.78 16.03 -9.16
C GLN A 129 13.37 16.17 -10.61
N LYS A 130 12.29 16.93 -10.88
CA LYS A 130 12.02 17.39 -12.24
C LYS A 130 13.06 18.48 -12.56
N PRO A 131 13.87 18.33 -13.61
CA PRO A 131 14.62 19.47 -14.13
C PRO A 131 13.62 20.59 -14.42
N ARG A 132 13.85 21.80 -13.91
CA ARG A 132 13.12 22.96 -14.43
C ARG A 132 13.46 23.04 -15.92
N PRO A 133 12.47 23.15 -16.83
CA PRO A 133 12.78 23.46 -18.22
C PRO A 133 13.52 24.81 -18.23
N GLN A 134 14.82 24.78 -18.44
CA GLN A 134 15.58 25.98 -18.76
C GLN A 134 15.12 26.39 -20.15
N HIS A 135 14.51 27.56 -20.25
CA HIS A 135 14.15 28.16 -21.52
C HIS A 135 15.42 28.35 -22.36
N VAL A 136 15.55 27.59 -23.45
CA VAL A 136 16.54 27.82 -24.53
C VAL A 136 16.04 28.96 -25.43
N LYS A 137 15.77 30.13 -24.83
CA LYS A 137 15.46 31.37 -25.54
C LYS A 137 16.08 32.52 -24.76
N GLY A 138 17.36 32.74 -24.99
CA GLY A 138 18.07 33.88 -24.46
C GLY A 138 19.58 33.71 -24.50
N ASP A 139 20.13 33.16 -25.59
CA ASP A 139 21.59 33.16 -25.78
C ASP A 139 21.99 33.06 -27.27
N GLU A 140 21.40 33.90 -28.11
CA GLU A 140 21.84 34.02 -29.52
C GLU A 140 21.86 35.46 -30.09
N GLU A 141 21.60 36.51 -29.30
CA GLU A 141 21.66 37.91 -29.77
C GLU A 141 22.36 38.91 -28.82
N ALA A 142 23.43 38.51 -28.13
CA ALA A 142 24.27 39.50 -27.42
C ALA A 142 25.77 39.14 -27.37
N LYS A 143 26.32 38.62 -28.48
CA LYS A 143 27.77 38.60 -28.70
C LYS A 143 28.11 39.06 -30.11
N GLU A 144 27.94 40.35 -30.37
CA GLU A 144 28.71 41.04 -31.41
C GLU A 144 28.80 42.53 -31.05
N VAL A 145 29.72 42.91 -30.16
CA VAL A 145 30.54 44.12 -30.37
C VAL A 145 31.85 43.93 -29.62
N PHE A 146 32.83 43.30 -30.28
CA PHE A 146 34.23 43.55 -29.94
C PHE A 146 34.99 43.95 -31.21
N ARG A 147 35.52 45.18 -31.16
CA ARG A 147 36.67 45.72 -31.90
C ARG A 147 36.47 46.27 -33.34
N THR A 148 36.59 47.61 -33.39
CA THR A 148 37.53 48.40 -34.23
C THR A 148 36.94 49.28 -35.33
N LYS A 149 37.09 50.60 -35.14
CA LYS A 149 37.76 51.60 -36.00
C LYS A 149 37.83 52.89 -35.15
N GLY A 150 38.97 53.52 -34.95
CA GLY A 150 39.75 54.24 -35.95
C GLY A 150 39.66 55.71 -35.58
#